data_AF-A0A836ZQ63-F1
#
_entry.id   AF-A0A836ZQ63-F1
#
_cell.length_a   1.000
_cell.length_b   1.000
_cell.length_c   1.000
_cell.angle_alpha   90.00
_cell.angle_beta   90.00
_cell.angle_gamma   90.00
#
_symmetry.space_group_name_H-M   'P 1'
#
loop_
_entity.id
_entity.type
_entity.pdbx_description
1 polymer ?
#
loop_
_entity_poly.entity_id
_entity_poly.type
_entity_poly.pdbx_seq_one_letter_code
_entity_poly.pdbx_strand_id
1 'polypeptide(L)'
;GDRLMNKPMPAKKRGLGRGLEALLGPKGAAAAAAPSAASEDALQPGDSLRQLPVTQLQPGKYQPRREMDEVKLAELAESIKAQGVIQPIVARALMT
;
A
#
# COMPACT_ATOMS: atom_id res chain seq x y z
N GLY A 1 -5.93 -0.50 -60.37
CA GLY A 1 -5.50 0.80 -59.82
C GLY A 1 -6.55 1.25 -58.84
N ASP A 2 -6.25 1.19 -57.55
CA ASP A 2 -5.66 2.28 -56.75
C ASP A 2 -6.76 3.23 -56.23
N ARG A 3 -7.27 2.96 -55.02
CA ARG A 3 -7.04 3.75 -53.79
C ARG A 3 -7.52 5.21 -53.87
N LEU A 4 -8.77 5.42 -53.47
CA LEU A 4 -9.19 6.69 -52.89
C LEU A 4 -9.12 6.57 -51.36
N MET A 5 -8.12 7.25 -50.80
CA MET A 5 -7.81 7.36 -49.38
C MET A 5 -9.01 7.83 -48.55
N ASN A 6 -9.48 7.00 -47.62
CA ASN A 6 -10.11 7.49 -46.41
C ASN A 6 -9.16 7.22 -45.23
N LYS A 7 -8.68 8.28 -44.58
CA LYS A 7 -7.78 8.23 -43.42
C LYS A 7 -8.64 8.31 -42.14
N PRO A 8 -8.83 7.23 -41.37
CA PRO A 8 -9.50 7.33 -40.08
C PRO A 8 -8.59 7.97 -39.02
N MET A 9 -9.18 8.89 -38.26
CA MET A 9 -8.61 9.67 -37.15
C MET A 9 -7.99 8.79 -36.03
N PRO A 10 -7.06 9.34 -35.21
CA PRO A 10 -6.49 8.61 -34.09
C PRO A 10 -7.57 8.30 -33.03
N ALA A 11 -7.84 7.01 -32.81
CA ALA A 11 -8.76 6.55 -31.79
C ALA A 11 -8.27 6.94 -30.38
N LYS A 12 -9.16 7.59 -29.64
CA LYS A 12 -8.96 8.12 -28.29
C LYS A 12 -8.51 7.02 -27.32
N LYS A 13 -7.51 7.35 -26.48
CA LYS A 13 -6.91 6.47 -25.47
C LYS A 13 -7.99 5.71 -24.70
N ARG A 14 -8.08 4.39 -24.92
CA ARG A 14 -8.94 3.49 -24.17
C ARG A 14 -8.42 3.46 -22.74
N GLY A 15 -9.13 4.14 -21.84
CA GLY A 15 -8.78 4.22 -20.43
C GLY A 15 -8.73 2.85 -19.77
N LEU A 16 -7.89 2.73 -18.74
CA LEU A 16 -7.67 1.56 -17.88
C LEU A 16 -8.91 1.23 -17.00
N GLY A 17 -10.13 1.40 -17.52
CA GLY A 17 -11.35 1.52 -16.72
C GLY A 17 -12.25 0.29 -16.66
N ARG A 18 -11.81 -0.88 -17.16
CA ARG A 18 -12.68 -2.08 -17.18
C ARG A 18 -12.10 -3.32 -16.50
N GLY A 19 -10.84 -3.29 -16.07
CA GLY A 19 -10.21 -4.39 -15.34
C GLY A 19 -9.97 -4.11 -13.85
N LEU A 20 -9.91 -2.83 -13.46
CA LEU A 20 -9.61 -2.42 -12.09
C LEU A 20 -10.84 -2.50 -11.17
N GLU A 21 -12.03 -2.28 -11.71
CA GLU A 21 -13.29 -2.33 -10.96
C GLU A 21 -13.63 -3.75 -10.48
N ALA A 22 -13.26 -4.78 -11.27
CA ALA A 22 -13.39 -6.18 -10.91
C ALA A 22 -12.46 -6.59 -9.75
N LEU A 23 -11.35 -5.85 -9.55
CA LEU A 23 -10.42 -6.05 -8.44
C LEU A 23 -10.75 -5.18 -7.21
N LEU A 24 -11.41 -4.03 -7.43
CA LEU A 24 -11.60 -3.03 -6.37
C LEU A 24 -12.97 -3.10 -5.68
N GLY A 25 -13.95 -3.81 -6.27
CA GLY A 25 -15.28 -3.99 -5.70
C GLY A 25 -15.99 -2.66 -5.37
N PRO A 26 -17.16 -2.69 -4.70
CA PRO A 26 -17.88 -1.46 -4.34
C PRO A 26 -17.15 -0.55 -3.32
N LYS A 27 -15.88 -0.83 -2.99
CA LYS A 27 -15.01 -0.04 -2.09
C LYS A 27 -13.99 0.82 -2.85
N GLY A 28 -14.16 1.00 -4.16
CA GLY A 28 -13.26 1.79 -5.01
C GLY A 28 -13.49 3.31 -5.05
N ALA A 29 -14.57 3.81 -4.46
CA ALA A 29 -14.95 5.22 -4.54
C ALA A 29 -14.80 6.01 -3.22
N ALA A 30 -13.96 5.53 -2.29
CA ALA A 30 -13.66 6.23 -1.03
C ALA A 30 -12.21 6.75 -0.93
N ALA A 31 -11.47 6.80 -2.05
CA ALA A 31 -10.14 7.41 -2.10
C ALA A 31 -10.23 8.95 -2.28
N ALA A 32 -10.92 9.61 -1.34
CA ALA A 32 -10.83 11.04 -1.11
C ALA A 32 -10.98 11.31 0.39
N ALA A 33 -10.00 10.86 1.18
CA ALA A 33 -9.89 11.13 2.61
C ALA A 33 -8.49 11.71 2.85
N ALA A 34 -8.33 12.95 3.32
CA ALA A 34 -8.53 13.41 4.70
C ALA A 34 -7.77 12.52 5.72
N PRO A 35 -7.02 13.10 6.67
CA PRO A 35 -6.20 12.33 7.60
C PRO A 35 -7.12 11.54 8.52
N SER A 36 -7.24 10.23 8.28
CA SER A 36 -7.99 9.36 9.18
C SER A 36 -7.13 9.06 10.39
N ALA A 37 -7.57 9.61 11.52
CA ALA A 37 -7.18 9.18 12.85
C ALA A 37 -7.19 7.65 12.92
N ALA A 38 -6.17 7.10 13.57
CA ALA A 38 -5.91 5.68 13.84
C ALA A 38 -7.17 4.81 13.78
N SER A 39 -7.36 4.15 12.64
CA SER A 39 -8.47 3.22 12.46
C SER A 39 -8.20 1.96 13.28
N GLU A 40 -8.99 1.77 14.33
CA GLU A 40 -9.23 0.47 14.96
C GLU A 40 -9.80 -0.56 13.94
N ASP A 41 -10.23 -0.08 12.77
CA ASP A 41 -10.72 -0.81 11.58
C ASP A 41 -9.67 -1.61 10.80
N ALA A 42 -8.39 -1.58 11.20
CA ALA A 42 -7.32 -2.28 10.47
C ALA A 42 -7.10 -3.75 10.89
N LEU A 43 -7.75 -4.21 11.95
CA LEU A 43 -7.62 -5.59 12.45
C LEU A 43 -8.67 -6.47 11.77
N GLN A 44 -8.21 -7.35 10.87
CA GLN A 44 -9.07 -8.38 10.28
C GLN A 44 -9.48 -9.40 11.35
N PRO A 45 -10.60 -10.14 11.18
CA PRO A 45 -10.96 -11.22 12.10
C PRO A 45 -9.81 -12.24 12.18
N GLY A 46 -9.15 -12.31 13.34
CA GLY A 46 -7.95 -13.13 13.59
C GLY A 46 -6.67 -12.33 13.85
N ASP A 47 -6.64 -11.05 13.52
CA ASP A 47 -5.53 -10.16 13.90
C ASP A 47 -5.69 -9.72 15.37
N SER A 48 -4.64 -9.91 16.15
CA SER A 48 -4.57 -9.50 17.56
C SER A 48 -3.42 -8.53 17.76
N LEU A 49 -3.67 -7.39 18.40
CA LEU A 49 -2.62 -6.49 18.83
C LEU A 49 -1.75 -7.19 19.89
N ARG A 50 -0.44 -7.26 19.65
CA ARG A 50 0.52 -7.92 20.56
C ARG A 50 1.76 -7.05 20.71
N GLN A 51 2.28 -6.97 21.93
CA GLN A 51 3.63 -6.47 22.18
C GLN A 51 4.62 -7.63 22.05
N LEU A 52 5.65 -7.43 21.23
CA LEU A 52 6.69 -8.42 20.98
C LEU A 52 8.07 -7.75 21.08
N PRO A 53 9.09 -8.45 21.58
CA PRO A 53 10.47 -7.98 21.50
C PRO A 53 10.87 -7.80 20.03
N VAL A 54 11.55 -6.70 19.71
CA VAL A 54 12.01 -6.40 18.34
C VAL A 54 12.96 -7.50 17.81
N THR A 55 13.68 -8.17 18.71
CA THR A 55 14.59 -9.30 18.40
C THR A 55 13.87 -10.55 17.89
N GLN A 56 12.54 -10.65 18.03
CA GLN A 56 11.73 -11.74 17.47
C GLN A 56 11.18 -11.43 16.08
N LEU A 57 11.44 -10.22 15.57
CA LEU A 57 10.99 -9.78 14.25
C LEU A 57 12.11 -9.93 13.23
N GLN A 58 11.75 -10.28 12.00
CA GLN A 58 12.65 -10.26 10.86
C GLN A 58 11.96 -9.62 9.64
N PRO A 59 12.73 -9.06 8.70
CA PRO A 59 12.18 -8.58 7.44
C PRO A 59 11.39 -9.67 6.69
N GLY A 60 10.30 -9.27 6.06
CA GLY A 60 9.50 -10.18 5.23
C GLY A 60 10.28 -10.68 4.01
N LYS A 61 10.09 -11.95 3.64
CA LYS A 61 10.74 -12.60 2.48
C LYS A 61 10.59 -11.82 1.16
N TYR A 62 9.49 -11.09 1.00
CA TYR A 62 9.14 -10.40 -0.24
C TYR A 62 9.16 -8.87 -0.10
N GLN A 63 10.02 -8.33 0.77
CA GLN A 63 10.12 -6.89 0.98
C GLN A 63 10.57 -6.16 -0.32
N PRO A 64 9.71 -5.34 -0.95
CA PRO A 64 10.03 -4.72 -2.25
C PRO A 64 10.95 -3.49 -2.09
N ARG A 65 10.84 -2.78 -0.97
CA ARG A 65 11.73 -1.66 -0.63
C ARG A 65 13.03 -2.23 -0.05
N ARG A 66 14.11 -2.13 -0.82
CA ARG A 66 15.45 -2.57 -0.41
C ARG A 66 16.36 -1.44 0.06
N GLU A 67 16.13 -0.23 -0.44
CA GLU A 67 16.91 0.95 -0.08
C GLU A 67 16.06 1.86 0.81
N MET A 68 16.72 2.42 1.83
CA MET A 68 16.16 3.41 2.73
C MET A 68 17.10 4.62 2.75
N ASP A 69 16.52 5.80 2.71
CA ASP A 69 17.25 7.04 2.89
C ASP A 69 17.64 7.18 4.36
N GLU A 70 18.93 7.33 4.64
CA GLU A 70 19.47 7.36 6.01
C GLU A 70 18.98 8.57 6.81
N VAL A 71 18.79 9.72 6.15
CA VAL A 71 18.30 10.93 6.80
C VAL A 71 16.86 10.72 7.25
N LYS A 72 16.00 10.21 6.35
CA LYS A 72 14.61 9.89 6.70
C LYS A 72 14.50 8.80 7.76
N LEU A 73 15.41 7.84 7.77
CA LEU A 73 15.46 6.80 8.80
C LEU A 73 15.78 7.41 10.18
N ALA A 74 16.74 8.33 10.24
CA ALA A 74 17.11 9.03 11.47
C ALA A 74 15.95 9.90 11.99
N GLU A 75 15.27 10.63 11.10
CA GLU A 75 14.08 11.41 11.44
C GLU A 75 12.96 10.52 12.02
N LEU A 76 12.70 9.37 11.39
CA LEU A 76 11.70 8.42 11.87
C LEU A 76 12.07 7.85 13.24
N ALA A 77 13.34 7.50 13.46
CA ALA A 77 13.80 7.00 14.74
C ALA A 77 13.59 8.03 15.86
N GLU A 78 13.85 9.30 15.59
CA GLU A 78 13.64 10.37 16.58
C GLU A 78 12.14 10.60 16.86
N SER A 79 11.30 10.55 15.83
CA SER A 79 9.84 10.61 16.00
C SER A 79 9.32 9.44 16.86
N ILE A 80 9.80 8.22 16.61
CA ILE A 80 9.41 7.02 17.38
C ILE A 80 9.87 7.14 18.84
N LYS A 81 11.05 7.71 19.13
CA LYS A 81 11.48 7.94 20.52
C LYS A 81 10.59 8.95 21.24
N ALA A 82 10.18 10.02 20.55
CA ALA A 82 9.39 11.09 21.15
C ALA A 82 7.92 10.71 21.38
N GLN A 83 7.31 9.97 20.44
CA GLN A 83 5.86 9.71 20.42
C GLN A 83 5.51 8.22 20.53
N GLY A 84 6.50 7.34 20.50
CA GLY A 84 6.28 5.91 20.35
C GLY A 84 5.90 5.54 18.92
N VAL A 85 5.58 4.26 18.73
CA VAL A 85 5.09 3.74 17.45
C VAL A 85 3.60 4.03 17.35
N ILE A 86 3.23 4.96 16.47
CA ILE A 86 1.83 5.40 16.29
C ILE A 86 1.00 4.33 15.56
N GLN A 87 1.60 3.63 14.60
CA GLN A 87 0.91 2.59 13.82
C GLN A 87 1.50 1.21 14.13
N PRO A 88 0.69 0.24 14.60
CA PRO A 88 1.13 -1.12 14.79
C PRO A 88 1.73 -1.73 13.51
N ILE A 89 2.79 -2.52 13.68
CA ILE A 89 3.43 -3.22 12.57
C ILE A 89 2.72 -4.54 12.33
N VAL A 90 2.46 -4.87 11.06
CA VAL A 90 1.88 -6.16 10.67
C VAL A 90 2.98 -7.22 10.63
N ALA A 91 2.76 -8.31 11.36
CA ALA A 91 3.67 -9.45 11.40
C ALA A 91 2.90 -10.77 11.33
N ARG A 92 3.53 -11.82 10.82
CA ARG A 92 3.01 -13.18 10.82
C ARG A 92 3.97 -14.10 11.56
N ALA A 93 3.42 -15.10 12.25
CA ALA A 93 4.25 -16.16 12.81
C ALA A 93 4.99 -16.90 11.68
N LEU A 94 6.26 -17.17 11.90
CA LEU A 94 7.02 -18.04 11.02
C LEU A 94 6.77 -19.46 11.51
N MET A 95 6.20 -20.27 10.61
CA MET A 95 6.16 -21.72 10.81
C MET A 95 7.55 -22.21 10.48
N THR A 96 8.43 -22.17 11.49
CA THR A 96 9.73 -22.84 11.43
C THR A 96 9.53 -24.34 11.63
#